data_AF-A0A7Y3GDS4-F1
#
_entry.id   AF-A0A7Y3GDS4-F1
#
_cell.length_a   1.000
_cell.length_b   1.000
_cell.length_c   1.000
_cell.angle_alpha   90.00
_cell.angle_beta   90.00
_cell.angle_gamma   90.00
#
_symmetry.space_group_name_H-M   'P 1'
#
loop_
_entity.id
_entity.type
_entity.pdbx_description
1 polymer ?
#
loop_
_entity_poly.entity_id
_entity_poly.type
_entity_poly.pdbx_seq_one_letter_code
_entity_poly.pdbx_strand_id
1 'polypeptide(L)'
;VLHGADSLDLLQAAEGITRLAEKARSGSLEPADVSGSTFTISSVGGNAILFSAGVINAPEVALLNLHRIEQRPVVAGGEVAVRSMIYVTLTFDHRVLDGGHATSFMRDLKTRVESVGEWARLPG
;
A
#
# COMPACT_ATOMS: atom_id res chain seq x y z
N VAL A 1 6.08 2.39 12.72
CA VAL A 1 4.83 3.14 12.57
C VAL A 1 5.19 4.54 12.16
N LEU A 2 4.70 4.97 11.00
CA LEU A 2 4.79 6.36 10.58
C LEU A 2 3.59 7.12 11.19
N HIS A 3 3.85 7.85 12.28
CA HIS A 3 2.80 8.60 12.99
C HIS A 3 2.40 9.87 12.22
N GLY A 4 1.13 10.26 12.33
CA GLY A 4 0.60 11.49 11.70
C GLY A 4 0.64 11.51 10.18
N ALA A 5 0.58 10.34 9.54
CA ALA A 5 0.78 10.18 8.10
C ALA A 5 -0.25 10.95 7.22
N ASP A 6 -1.41 11.28 7.77
CA ASP A 6 -2.46 12.09 7.14
C ASP A 6 -2.07 13.56 6.94
N SER A 7 -1.12 14.06 7.72
CA SER A 7 -0.62 15.44 7.66
C SER A 7 0.66 15.61 6.84
N LEU A 8 1.23 14.52 6.34
CA LEU A 8 2.49 14.52 5.61
C LEU A 8 2.26 14.68 4.11
N ASP A 9 3.14 15.43 3.46
CA ASP A 9 3.28 15.35 2.00
C ASP A 9 4.06 14.08 1.57
N LEU A 10 4.16 13.86 0.26
CA LEU A 10 4.79 12.66 -0.29
C LEU A 10 6.28 12.55 0.07
N LEU A 11 7.01 13.67 0.08
CA LEU A 11 8.44 13.69 0.38
C LEU A 11 8.67 13.41 1.87
N GLN A 12 7.91 14.06 2.74
CA GLN A 12 7.95 13.84 4.19
C GLN A 12 7.61 12.40 4.56
N ALA A 13 6.59 11.82 3.91
CA ALA A 13 6.26 10.41 4.11
C ALA A 13 7.41 9.49 3.65
N ALA A 14 8.02 9.75 2.49
CA ALA A 14 9.14 8.96 1.98
C ALA A 14 10.38 9.03 2.89
N GLU A 15 10.73 10.22 3.38
CA GLU A 15 11.81 10.42 4.35
C GLU A 15 11.52 9.70 5.68
N GLY A 16 10.29 9.82 6.19
CA GLY A 16 9.87 9.14 7.42
C GLY A 16 9.94 7.61 7.31
N ILE A 17 9.49 7.04 6.19
CA ILE A 17 9.60 5.61 5.89
C ILE A 17 11.06 5.18 5.81
N THR A 18 11.90 5.96 5.11
CA THR A 18 13.33 5.66 4.96
C THR A 18 14.03 5.63 6.31
N ARG A 19 13.79 6.64 7.16
CA ARG A 19 14.32 6.71 8.52
C ARG A 19 13.90 5.50 9.36
N LEU A 20 12.62 5.14 9.35
CA LEU A 20 12.13 3.96 10.08
C LEU A 20 12.75 2.66 9.58
N ALA A 21 12.93 2.53 8.26
CA ALA A 21 13.59 1.36 7.67
C ALA A 21 15.08 1.27 8.04
N GLU A 22 15.78 2.40 8.14
CA GLU A 22 17.16 2.44 8.64
C GLU A 22 17.24 2.02 10.10
N LYS A 23 16.41 2.60 10.99
CA LYS A 23 16.33 2.21 12.40
C LYS A 23 16.03 0.72 12.56
N ALA A 24 15.15 0.16 11.73
CA ALA A 24 14.86 -1.27 11.72
C ALA A 24 16.09 -2.12 11.36
N ARG A 25 16.82 -1.74 10.30
CA ARG A 25 18.03 -2.45 9.87
C ARG A 25 19.18 -2.36 10.87
N SER A 26 19.35 -1.22 11.54
CA SER A 26 20.37 -1.04 12.58
C SER A 26 19.96 -1.63 13.94
N GLY A 27 18.74 -2.14 14.08
CA GLY A 27 18.22 -2.65 15.35
C GLY A 27 17.99 -1.56 16.40
N SER A 28 17.81 -0.31 15.98
CA SER A 28 17.67 0.86 16.85
C SER A 28 16.24 1.42 16.86
N LEU A 29 15.24 0.56 16.65
CA LEU A 29 13.83 0.94 16.80
C LEU A 29 13.50 1.17 18.28
N GLU A 30 12.76 2.23 18.54
CA GLU A 30 12.21 2.54 19.86
C GLU A 30 10.80 1.96 20.00
N PRO A 31 10.27 1.81 21.23
CA PRO A 31 8.91 1.32 21.45
C PRO A 31 7.83 2.10 20.68
N ALA A 32 8.01 3.42 20.55
CA ALA A 32 7.11 4.29 19.79
C ALA A 32 7.15 4.01 18.28
N ASP A 33 8.25 3.47 17.75
CA ASP A 33 8.37 3.15 16.33
C ASP A 33 7.62 1.85 15.95
N VAL A 34 7.19 1.05 16.91
CA VAL A 34 6.53 -0.26 16.65
C VAL A 34 5.14 -0.37 17.26
N SER A 35 4.62 0.73 17.83
CA SER A 35 3.33 0.75 18.54
C SER A 35 2.43 1.87 18.02
N GLY A 36 1.11 1.71 18.20
CA GLY A 36 0.12 2.76 17.92
C GLY A 36 -0.25 2.92 16.45
N SER A 37 -0.08 1.90 15.61
CA SER A 37 -0.57 1.89 14.24
C SER A 37 -2.10 1.82 14.18
N THR A 38 -2.67 2.40 13.13
CA THR A 38 -4.12 2.38 12.83
C THR A 38 -4.45 1.64 11.53
N PHE A 39 -3.44 1.44 10.69
CA PHE A 39 -3.53 0.72 9.43
C PHE A 39 -2.16 0.18 9.04
N THR A 40 -2.11 -1.04 8.52
CA THR A 40 -0.87 -1.69 8.10
C THR A 40 -0.83 -1.82 6.58
N ILE A 41 0.30 -1.44 5.99
CA ILE A 41 0.68 -1.78 4.62
C ILE A 41 1.80 -2.80 4.70
N SER A 42 1.60 -3.97 4.09
CA SER A 42 2.58 -5.04 4.00
C SER A 42 3.04 -5.20 2.56
N SER A 43 4.34 -5.10 2.31
CA SER A 43 4.93 -5.41 1.01
C SER A 43 5.46 -6.84 1.05
N VAL A 44 4.80 -7.77 0.35
CA VAL A 44 5.14 -9.21 0.34
C VAL A 44 6.16 -9.52 -0.77
N GLY A 45 6.99 -8.53 -1.15
CA GLY A 45 7.89 -8.59 -2.30
C GLY A 45 8.79 -9.83 -2.31
N GLY A 46 8.84 -10.51 -3.47
CA GLY A 46 9.78 -11.62 -3.75
C GLY A 46 9.16 -13.02 -3.78
N ASN A 47 7.95 -13.21 -3.24
CA ASN A 47 7.30 -14.53 -3.25
C ASN A 47 6.61 -14.81 -4.59
N ALA A 48 6.70 -16.05 -5.09
CA ALA A 48 6.15 -16.48 -6.38
C ALA A 48 4.61 -16.52 -6.44
N ILE A 49 3.92 -16.01 -5.43
CA ILE A 49 2.45 -15.98 -5.34
C ILE A 49 1.92 -14.71 -5.98
N LEU A 50 0.82 -14.82 -6.73
CA LEU A 50 0.16 -13.68 -7.38
C LEU A 50 -0.49 -12.76 -6.35
N PHE A 51 -1.14 -13.33 -5.34
CA PHE A 51 -1.75 -12.61 -4.23
C PHE A 51 -1.93 -13.52 -3.01
N SER A 52 -2.12 -12.90 -1.84
CA SER A 52 -2.45 -13.55 -0.58
C SER A 52 -3.29 -12.63 0.31
N ALA A 53 -4.04 -13.24 1.22
CA ALA A 53 -4.63 -12.53 2.35
C ALA A 53 -3.56 -12.36 3.44
N GLY A 54 -3.50 -11.17 4.05
CA GLY A 54 -2.61 -10.89 5.16
C GLY A 54 -3.35 -11.08 6.48
N VAL A 55 -2.61 -11.22 7.57
CA VAL A 55 -3.21 -11.27 8.91
C VAL A 55 -3.26 -9.85 9.46
N ILE A 56 -4.45 -9.40 9.84
CA ILE A 56 -4.66 -8.07 10.41
C ILE A 56 -3.84 -7.95 11.72
N ASN A 57 -3.13 -6.83 11.86
CA ASN A 57 -2.39 -6.50 13.08
C ASN A 57 -3.35 -5.94 14.14
N ALA A 58 -3.93 -6.80 14.96
CA ALA A 58 -4.87 -6.37 16.00
C ALA A 58 -4.24 -5.30 16.92
N PRO A 59 -4.97 -4.22 17.28
CA PRO A 59 -6.42 -4.02 17.16
C PRO A 59 -6.88 -3.31 15.87
N GLU A 60 -6.04 -3.22 14.83
CA GLU A 60 -6.47 -2.68 13.54
C GLU A 60 -7.60 -3.52 12.94
N VAL A 61 -8.33 -2.95 12.00
CA VAL A 61 -9.50 -3.59 11.36
C VAL A 61 -9.28 -3.88 9.88
N ALA A 62 -8.15 -3.45 9.33
CA ALA A 62 -7.80 -3.66 7.93
C ALA A 62 -6.28 -3.63 7.71
N LEU A 63 -5.83 -4.37 6.69
CA LEU A 63 -4.46 -4.42 6.23
C LEU A 63 -4.42 -4.49 4.70
N LEU A 64 -3.52 -3.72 4.09
CA LEU A 64 -3.27 -3.72 2.66
C LEU A 64 -2.00 -4.50 2.31
N ASN A 65 -2.10 -5.52 1.48
CA ASN A 65 -0.94 -6.19 0.91
C ASN A 65 -0.63 -5.66 -0.47
N LEU A 66 0.64 -5.34 -0.68
CA LEU A 66 1.23 -5.03 -1.99
C LEU A 66 2.04 -6.26 -2.44
N HIS A 67 1.65 -6.82 -3.59
CA HIS A 67 2.30 -7.98 -4.18
C HIS A 67 3.37 -7.56 -5.20
N ARG A 68 3.98 -8.53 -5.89
CA ARG A 68 5.03 -8.25 -6.89
C ARG A 68 4.48 -7.47 -8.08
N ILE A 69 5.24 -6.46 -8.52
CA ILE A 69 5.03 -5.80 -9.81
C ILE A 69 5.62 -6.67 -10.91
N GLU A 70 4.84 -6.94 -11.95
CA GLU A 70 5.29 -7.74 -13.10
C GLU A 70 4.68 -7.27 -14.43
N GLN A 71 5.36 -7.58 -15.53
CA GLN A 71 4.86 -7.28 -16.87
C GLN A 71 3.74 -8.25 -17.24
N ARG A 72 2.57 -7.72 -17.60
CA ARG A 72 1.41 -8.54 -17.99
C ARG A 72 0.74 -8.00 -19.25
N PRO A 73 0.21 -8.87 -20.12
CA PRO A 73 -0.66 -8.44 -21.20
C PRO A 73 -2.01 -7.98 -20.62
N VAL A 74 -2.44 -6.78 -20.99
CA VAL A 74 -3.75 -6.20 -20.65
C VAL A 74 -4.40 -5.61 -21.89
N VAL A 75 -5.72 -5.52 -21.91
CA VAL A 75 -6.44 -4.80 -22.96
C VAL A 75 -6.61 -3.35 -22.53
N ALA A 76 -6.10 -2.42 -23.32
CA ALA A 76 -6.24 -0.97 -23.10
C ALA A 76 -6.59 -0.29 -24.44
N GLY A 77 -7.69 0.46 -24.47
CA GLY A 77 -8.13 1.14 -25.69
C GLY A 77 -8.50 0.20 -26.84
N GLY A 78 -8.85 -1.05 -26.55
CA GLY A 78 -9.19 -2.07 -27.56
C GLY A 78 -7.99 -2.88 -28.08
N GLU A 79 -6.76 -2.58 -27.63
CA GLU A 79 -5.55 -3.29 -28.03
C GLU A 79 -4.91 -4.05 -26.87
N VAL A 80 -4.23 -5.16 -27.18
CA VAL A 80 -3.41 -5.87 -26.20
C VAL A 80 -2.08 -5.15 -26.05
N ALA A 81 -1.76 -4.74 -24.83
CA ALA A 81 -0.50 -4.06 -24.52
C ALA A 81 0.13 -4.65 -23.26
N VAL A 82 1.46 -4.68 -23.21
CA VAL A 82 2.19 -5.08 -21.99
C VAL A 82 2.26 -3.89 -21.03
N ARG A 83 1.89 -4.10 -19.76
CA ARG A 83 1.94 -3.10 -18.70
C ARG A 83 2.55 -3.67 -17.43
N SER A 84 3.17 -2.81 -16.62
CA SER A 84 3.56 -3.15 -15.25
C SER A 84 2.31 -3.20 -14.39
N MET A 85 1.99 -4.37 -13.87
CA MET A 85 0.79 -4.64 -13.09
C MET A 85 1.16 -5.15 -11.71
N ILE A 86 0.32 -4.85 -10.74
CA ILE A 86 0.45 -5.30 -9.36
C ILE A 86 -0.91 -5.81 -8.86
N TYR A 87 -0.90 -6.87 -8.04
CA TYR A 87 -2.05 -7.23 -7.24
C TYR A 87 -1.99 -6.48 -5.91
N VAL A 88 -3.15 -5.97 -5.47
CA VAL A 88 -3.32 -5.34 -4.17
C VAL A 88 -4.48 -6.04 -3.48
N THR A 89 -4.29 -6.49 -2.24
CA THR A 89 -5.31 -7.21 -1.47
C THR A 89 -5.60 -6.47 -0.17
N LEU A 90 -6.85 -6.13 0.07
CA LEU A 90 -7.31 -5.64 1.36
C LEU A 90 -7.89 -6.80 2.17
N THR A 91 -7.31 -7.07 3.35
CA THR A 91 -7.95 -7.93 4.36
C THR A 91 -8.59 -7.03 5.39
N PHE A 92 -9.83 -7.29 5.77
CA PHE A 92 -10.55 -6.45 6.73
C PHE A 92 -11.51 -7.26 7.61
N ASP A 93 -11.82 -6.72 8.78
CA ASP A 93 -12.77 -7.29 9.73
C ASP A 93 -14.21 -6.95 9.30
N HIS A 94 -14.94 -7.96 8.83
CA HIS A 94 -16.32 -7.83 8.40
C HIS A 94 -17.31 -7.41 9.51
N ARG A 95 -16.92 -7.51 10.78
CA ARG A 95 -17.73 -7.02 11.91
C ARG A 95 -17.73 -5.50 11.98
N VAL A 96 -16.71 -4.85 11.41
CA VAL A 96 -16.51 -3.40 11.43
C VAL A 96 -16.78 -2.77 10.07
N LEU A 97 -16.37 -3.44 8.99
CA LEU A 97 -16.49 -2.92 7.62
C LEU A 97 -17.32 -3.87 6.75
N ASP A 98 -18.19 -3.30 5.91
CA ASP A 98 -18.87 -4.07 4.87
C ASP A 98 -18.08 -4.06 3.55
N GLY A 99 -18.49 -4.94 2.62
CA GLY A 99 -17.85 -5.07 1.31
C GLY A 99 -18.01 -3.85 0.40
N GLY A 100 -19.04 -3.02 0.60
CA GLY A 100 -19.27 -1.80 -0.17
C GLY A 100 -18.22 -0.74 0.13
N HIS A 101 -18.00 -0.47 1.43
CA HIS A 101 -16.96 0.46 1.88
C HIS A 101 -15.56 -0.01 1.49
N ALA A 102 -15.26 -1.29 1.69
CA ALA A 102 -13.99 -1.89 1.28
C ALA A 102 -13.75 -1.76 -0.24
N THR A 103 -14.77 -2.01 -1.06
CA THR A 103 -14.69 -1.89 -2.52
C THR A 103 -14.51 -0.43 -2.96
N SER A 104 -15.20 0.51 -2.32
CA SER A 104 -15.04 1.95 -2.61
C SER A 104 -13.62 2.41 -2.32
N PHE A 105 -13.08 2.06 -1.15
CA PHE A 105 -11.70 2.37 -0.78
C PHE A 105 -10.69 1.82 -1.81
N MET A 106 -10.83 0.56 -2.20
CA MET A 106 -9.93 -0.07 -3.17
C MET A 106 -10.04 0.56 -4.56
N ARG A 107 -11.23 0.98 -4.97
CA ARG A 107 -11.44 1.70 -6.23
C ARG A 107 -10.73 3.06 -6.21
N ASP A 108 -10.91 3.83 -5.15
CA ASP A 108 -10.29 5.14 -5.01
C ASP A 108 -8.76 5.04 -4.98
N LEU A 109 -8.24 4.06 -4.24
CA LEU A 109 -6.81 3.74 -4.22
C LEU A 109 -6.29 3.41 -5.63
N LYS A 110 -6.97 2.50 -6.33
CA LYS A 110 -6.61 2.10 -7.71
C LYS A 110 -6.55 3.32 -8.62
N THR A 111 -7.59 4.15 -8.63
CA THR A 111 -7.66 5.35 -9.46
C THR A 111 -6.51 6.32 -9.14
N ARG A 112 -6.26 6.58 -7.85
CA ARG A 112 -5.16 7.46 -7.43
C ARG A 112 -3.81 6.94 -7.92
N VAL A 113 -3.49 5.67 -7.68
CA VAL A 113 -2.21 5.07 -8.07
C VAL A 113 -2.01 5.03 -9.59
N GLU A 114 -3.04 4.69 -10.36
CA GLU A 114 -2.95 4.65 -11.83
C GLU A 114 -2.87 6.06 -12.44
N SER A 115 -3.41 7.08 -11.77
CA SER A 115 -3.33 8.49 -12.21
C SER A 115 -2.01 9.18 -11.86
N VAL A 116 -1.11 8.56 -11.07
CA VAL A 116 0.17 9.16 -10.66
C VAL A 116 1.03 9.59 -11.86
N GLY A 117 0.88 8.91 -13.01
CA GLY A 117 1.53 9.31 -14.26
C GLY A 117 1.12 10.70 -14.77
N GLU A 118 0.01 11.29 -14.31
CA GLU A 118 -0.37 12.67 -14.59
C GLU A 118 0.28 13.66 -13.60
N TRP A 119 0.57 13.25 -12.37
CA TRP A 119 1.15 14.09 -11.32
C TRP A 119 2.65 14.34 -11.53
N ALA A 120 3.36 13.34 -12.06
CA ALA A 120 4.76 13.47 -12.47
C ALA A 120 4.97 14.34 -13.74
N ARG A 121 3.89 14.81 -14.37
CA ARG A 121 3.91 15.66 -15.57
C ARG A 121 3.55 17.13 -15.33
N LEU A 122 3.28 17.53 -14.08
CA LEU A 122 3.13 18.95 -13.73
C LEU A 122 4.52 19.58 -13.57
N PRO A 123 4.79 20.75 -14.20
CA PRO A 123 6.01 21.49 -13.91
C PRO A 123 5.99 21.92 -12.44
N GLY A 124 7.07 21.60 -11.72
CA GLY A 124 7.30 22.07 -10.35
C GLY A 124 7.52 23.57 -10.26
#